data_AF-A0A933YMB2-F1
#
_entry.id   AF-A0A933YMB2-F1
#
_cell.length_a   1.000
_cell.length_b   1.000
_cell.length_c   1.000
_cell.angle_alpha   90.00
_cell.angle_beta   90.00
_cell.angle_gamma   90.00
#
_symmetry.space_group_name_H-M   'P 1'
#
loop_
_entity.id
_entity.type
_entity.pdbx_description
1 polymer ?
#
loop_
_entity_poly.entity_id
_entity_poly.type
_entity_poly.pdbx_seq_one_letter_code
_entity_poly.pdbx_strand_id
1 'polypeptide(L)'
;MKTKNILAVCVIAVALSALSCDDAVNPKTDFAAHPILYGMLARHTQYQHGSQSVVIERLYDLEGLDPNTNTKDPTVSGAVVVLHSRFDHDTLREGKRSNINRYPGDQYYYYTNNYQMYPGDTVTITALLPGGERLQGSTMIPPNRPVEIVPPYAAGVTTLVNRFIYGDSWLLNWSGRNTEEHLFAPSMRLVYSKIVGDIEMAATEPVPLKYIQTAQGNTPVFPRVTYDTTATFDFDAMDATMAKISEGDSSKQRYKVLYFQFRLVEYDLHASRYYSSINGALDEFSIRIDETTYSNVSGGIGVVGAAVTNEFTFPIHALYARHFGYRSNQ
;
A
#
# COMPACT_ATOMS: atom_id res chain seq x y z
N MET A 1 -55.03 -43.80 -43.39
CA MET A 1 -54.54 -42.47 -43.85
C MET A 1 -53.97 -41.56 -42.74
N LYS A 2 -53.82 -42.01 -41.48
CA LYS A 2 -53.32 -41.15 -40.37
C LYS A 2 -51.82 -41.32 -40.04
N THR A 3 -51.19 -42.43 -40.40
CA THR A 3 -49.78 -42.74 -40.07
C THR A 3 -48.75 -42.05 -40.97
N LYS A 4 -49.07 -41.76 -42.24
CA LYS A 4 -48.15 -41.06 -43.16
C LYS A 4 -47.92 -39.58 -42.77
N ASN A 5 -48.91 -38.93 -42.15
CA ASN A 5 -48.79 -37.53 -41.73
C ASN A 5 -47.96 -37.36 -40.44
N ILE A 6 -47.93 -38.37 -39.57
CA ILE A 6 -47.12 -38.34 -38.33
C ILE A 6 -45.63 -38.45 -38.68
N LEU A 7 -45.27 -39.32 -39.63
CA LEU A 7 -43.89 -39.49 -40.06
C LEU A 7 -43.33 -38.19 -40.68
N ALA A 8 -44.12 -37.49 -41.49
CA ALA A 8 -43.72 -36.23 -42.09
C ALA A 8 -43.49 -35.13 -41.04
N VAL A 9 -44.35 -35.05 -40.02
CA VAL A 9 -44.20 -34.09 -38.92
C VAL A 9 -42.96 -34.40 -38.08
N CYS A 10 -42.67 -35.67 -37.80
CA CYS A 10 -41.45 -36.06 -37.08
C CYS A 10 -40.18 -35.73 -37.88
N VAL A 11 -40.17 -35.96 -39.20
CA VAL A 11 -39.02 -35.62 -40.05
C VAL A 11 -38.79 -34.12 -40.11
N ILE A 12 -39.86 -33.32 -40.20
CA ILE A 12 -39.76 -31.85 -40.18
C ILE A 12 -39.28 -31.34 -38.81
N ALA A 13 -39.77 -31.92 -37.71
CA ALA A 13 -39.32 -31.57 -36.36
C ALA A 13 -37.84 -31.91 -36.12
N VAL A 14 -37.37 -33.07 -36.61
CA VAL A 14 -35.95 -33.47 -36.52
C VAL A 14 -35.07 -32.59 -37.41
N ALA A 15 -35.52 -32.25 -38.62
CA ALA A 15 -34.81 -31.32 -39.50
C ALA A 15 -34.74 -29.89 -38.91
N LEU A 16 -35.80 -29.42 -38.25
CA LEU A 16 -35.80 -28.13 -37.54
C LEU A 16 -34.89 -28.14 -36.30
N SER A 17 -34.79 -29.26 -35.58
CA SER A 17 -33.82 -29.37 -34.47
C SER A 17 -32.36 -29.43 -34.94
N ALA A 18 -32.09 -29.92 -36.15
CA ALA A 18 -30.75 -29.93 -36.73
C ALA A 18 -30.33 -28.59 -37.35
N LEU A 19 -31.28 -27.66 -37.54
CA LEU A 19 -31.06 -26.28 -38.00
C LEU A 19 -31.05 -25.26 -36.85
N SER A 20 -31.21 -25.73 -35.61
CA SER A 20 -30.89 -24.96 -34.42
C SER A 20 -29.38 -24.77 -34.39
N CYS A 21 -28.90 -23.68 -35.00
CA CYS A 21 -27.54 -23.21 -34.76
C CYS A 21 -27.37 -23.04 -33.25
N ASP A 22 -26.60 -23.95 -32.64
CA ASP A 22 -25.87 -23.65 -31.41
C ASP A 22 -24.83 -22.57 -31.77
N ASP A 23 -25.29 -21.35 -32.05
CA ASP A 23 -24.43 -20.18 -31.91
C ASP A 23 -24.18 -20.07 -30.42
N ALA A 24 -23.16 -20.80 -29.96
CA ALA A 24 -22.61 -20.64 -28.63
C ALA A 24 -22.20 -19.18 -28.52
N VAL A 25 -23.08 -18.37 -27.93
CA VAL A 25 -22.83 -16.96 -27.64
C VAL A 25 -21.65 -16.97 -26.69
N ASN A 26 -20.45 -16.70 -27.22
CA ASN A 26 -19.30 -16.39 -26.39
C ASN A 26 -19.45 -14.92 -26.03
N PRO A 27 -19.76 -14.58 -24.76
CA PRO A 27 -19.88 -13.19 -24.35
C PRO A 27 -18.53 -12.46 -24.35
N LYS A 28 -17.42 -13.16 -24.61
CA LYS A 28 -16.08 -12.60 -24.64
C LYS A 28 -15.76 -11.98 -25.99
N THR A 29 -15.14 -10.82 -25.96
CA THR A 29 -14.46 -10.23 -27.11
C THR A 29 -13.20 -11.04 -27.44
N ASP A 30 -12.64 -10.81 -28.63
CA ASP A 30 -11.35 -11.39 -29.00
C ASP A 30 -10.29 -11.09 -27.95
N PHE A 31 -9.67 -12.13 -27.42
CA PHE A 31 -8.67 -12.01 -26.36
C PHE A 31 -7.32 -11.56 -26.95
N ALA A 32 -6.82 -10.43 -26.47
CA ALA A 32 -5.47 -9.96 -26.74
C ALA A 32 -4.59 -10.18 -25.49
N ALA A 33 -3.59 -11.05 -25.62
CA ALA A 33 -2.61 -11.29 -24.56
C ALA A 33 -1.70 -10.06 -24.42
N HIS A 34 -2.03 -9.16 -23.48
CA HIS A 34 -1.17 -8.04 -23.15
C HIS A 34 -0.21 -8.40 -22.01
N PRO A 35 1.09 -8.10 -22.15
CA PRO A 35 2.02 -8.17 -21.03
C PRO A 35 1.73 -7.06 -20.02
N ILE A 36 1.96 -7.36 -18.75
CA ILE A 36 1.69 -6.49 -17.61
C ILE A 36 2.99 -6.23 -16.86
N LEU A 37 3.30 -4.96 -16.57
CA LEU A 37 4.46 -4.56 -15.78
C LEU A 37 4.01 -3.91 -14.47
N TYR A 38 4.38 -4.50 -13.34
CA TYR A 38 4.19 -3.93 -12.01
C TYR A 38 5.54 -3.61 -11.39
N GLY A 39 5.79 -2.34 -11.13
CA GLY A 39 6.97 -1.87 -10.39
C GLY A 39 6.56 -0.87 -9.32
N MET A 40 6.73 -1.22 -8.05
CA MET A 40 6.55 -0.28 -6.95
C MET A 40 7.88 -0.07 -6.26
N LEU A 41 8.53 1.05 -6.57
CA LEU A 41 9.83 1.38 -6.00
C LEU A 41 9.65 1.92 -4.58
N ALA A 42 10.38 1.37 -3.62
CA ALA A 42 10.22 1.71 -2.20
C ALA A 42 11.54 2.22 -1.60
N ARG A 43 11.51 3.45 -1.10
CA ARG A 43 12.65 4.09 -0.42
C ARG A 43 12.32 4.40 1.02
N HIS A 44 13.29 4.19 1.91
CA HIS A 44 13.23 4.67 3.29
C HIS A 44 14.22 5.81 3.46
N THR A 45 13.86 6.93 4.10
CA THR A 45 14.78 8.07 4.17
C THR A 45 16.04 7.81 4.98
N GLN A 46 16.02 6.86 5.90
CA GLN A 46 17.19 6.44 6.67
C GLN A 46 18.14 5.51 5.89
N TYR A 47 17.69 4.88 4.80
CA TYR A 47 18.46 3.90 4.04
C TYR A 47 18.58 4.32 2.58
N GLN A 48 19.81 4.53 2.11
CA GLN A 48 20.06 4.89 0.72
C GLN A 48 19.87 3.71 -0.24
N HIS A 49 20.04 2.48 0.27
CA HIS A 49 19.83 1.24 -0.46
C HIS A 49 18.57 0.55 0.03
N GLY A 50 17.77 0.03 -0.89
CA GLY A 50 16.59 -0.76 -0.58
C GLY A 50 16.36 -1.79 -1.67
N SER A 51 15.81 -2.94 -1.28
CA SER A 51 15.41 -3.97 -2.24
C SER A 51 14.28 -3.45 -3.12
N GLN A 52 14.55 -3.32 -4.42
CA GLN A 52 13.53 -2.99 -5.42
C GLN A 52 13.09 -4.27 -6.10
N SER A 53 11.79 -4.37 -6.40
CA SER A 53 11.23 -5.53 -7.08
C SER A 53 10.22 -5.14 -8.13
N VAL A 54 10.20 -5.88 -9.22
CA VAL A 54 9.32 -5.74 -10.37
C VAL A 54 8.73 -7.10 -10.69
N VAL A 55 7.46 -7.14 -11.04
CA VAL A 55 6.77 -8.35 -11.50
C VAL A 55 6.28 -8.10 -12.92
N ILE A 56 6.47 -9.10 -13.78
CA ILE A 56 5.97 -9.09 -15.14
C ILE A 56 5.01 -10.26 -15.29
N GLU A 57 3.81 -9.99 -15.78
CA GLU A 57 2.77 -10.99 -15.98
C GLU A 57 2.24 -10.94 -17.41
N ARG A 58 1.45 -11.94 -17.80
CA ARG A 58 0.62 -11.91 -19.01
C ARG A 58 -0.83 -12.06 -18.63
N LEU A 59 -1.68 -11.29 -19.30
CA LEU A 59 -3.11 -11.62 -19.33
C LEU A 59 -3.27 -13.06 -19.83
N TYR A 60 -4.26 -13.74 -19.27
CA TYR A 60 -4.65 -15.09 -19.68
C TYR A 60 -6.15 -15.10 -19.96
N ASP A 61 -6.54 -15.84 -21.00
CA ASP A 61 -7.94 -16.16 -21.19
C ASP A 61 -8.30 -17.36 -20.31
N LEU A 62 -9.45 -17.28 -19.66
CA LEU A 62 -10.00 -18.30 -18.79
C LEU A 62 -11.01 -19.14 -19.56
N GLU A 63 -10.92 -20.46 -19.57
CA GLU A 63 -12.06 -21.24 -20.06
C GLU A 63 -13.21 -21.16 -19.03
N GLY A 64 -14.39 -20.71 -19.45
CA GLY A 64 -15.56 -20.52 -18.58
C GLY A 64 -15.61 -19.18 -17.84
N LEU A 65 -16.43 -19.13 -16.79
CA LEU A 65 -16.75 -17.90 -16.03
C LEU A 65 -16.15 -17.88 -14.62
N ASP A 66 -15.62 -18.99 -14.12
CA ASP A 66 -15.04 -19.06 -12.77
C ASP A 66 -13.53 -18.75 -12.82
N PRO A 67 -13.09 -17.58 -12.34
CA PRO A 67 -11.69 -17.21 -12.38
C PRO A 67 -10.81 -18.12 -11.52
N ASN A 68 -11.36 -18.79 -10.49
CA ASN A 68 -10.57 -19.58 -9.55
C ASN A 68 -10.06 -20.91 -10.14
N THR A 69 -10.57 -21.30 -11.31
CA THR A 69 -10.18 -22.54 -12.00
C THR A 69 -8.80 -22.47 -12.65
N ASN A 70 -8.27 -21.26 -12.93
CA ASN A 70 -6.93 -21.14 -13.49
C ASN A 70 -5.84 -21.33 -12.43
N THR A 71 -5.00 -22.34 -12.67
CA THR A 71 -3.81 -22.69 -11.90
C THR A 71 -2.51 -22.40 -12.66
N LYS A 72 -2.57 -21.84 -13.88
CA LYS A 72 -1.38 -21.46 -14.64
C LYS A 72 -0.85 -20.12 -14.12
N ASP A 73 0.38 -20.12 -13.66
CA ASP A 73 1.06 -18.91 -13.20
C ASP A 73 1.23 -17.92 -14.37
N PRO A 74 0.80 -16.65 -14.21
CA PRO A 74 0.90 -15.66 -15.29
C PRO A 74 2.27 -14.98 -15.37
N THR A 75 3.20 -15.25 -14.44
CA THR A 75 4.49 -14.55 -14.40
C THR A 75 5.39 -14.91 -15.58
N VAL A 76 6.16 -13.93 -16.05
CA VAL A 76 7.08 -14.08 -17.18
C VAL A 76 8.51 -14.24 -16.65
N SER A 77 9.17 -15.31 -17.06
CA SER A 77 10.61 -15.55 -16.82
C SER A 77 11.47 -15.18 -18.03
N GLY A 78 12.76 -14.95 -17.82
CA GLY A 78 13.76 -14.69 -18.85
C GLY A 78 13.75 -13.27 -19.42
N ALA A 79 13.03 -12.33 -18.80
CA ALA A 79 13.06 -10.93 -19.20
C ALA A 79 14.36 -10.23 -18.73
N VAL A 80 14.84 -9.28 -19.52
CA VAL A 80 15.91 -8.36 -19.09
C VAL A 80 15.25 -7.08 -18.58
N VAL A 81 15.35 -6.84 -17.27
CA VAL A 81 14.71 -5.70 -16.61
C VAL A 81 15.77 -4.73 -16.10
N VAL A 82 15.64 -3.47 -16.48
CA VAL A 82 16.60 -2.40 -16.17
C VAL A 82 15.88 -1.25 -15.48
N LEU A 83 16.46 -0.80 -14.36
CA LEU A 83 16.16 0.49 -13.74
C LEU A 83 17.17 1.51 -14.25
N HIS A 84 16.67 2.64 -14.73
CA HIS A 84 17.49 3.72 -15.21
C HIS A 84 16.99 5.05 -14.67
N SER A 85 17.90 5.85 -14.12
CA SER A 85 17.64 7.24 -13.82
C SER A 85 18.83 8.11 -14.21
N ARG A 86 18.78 9.40 -13.88
CA ARG A 86 19.89 10.31 -14.15
C ARG A 86 21.17 9.90 -13.40
N PHE A 87 21.03 9.34 -12.21
CA PHE A 87 22.14 9.12 -11.28
C PHE A 87 22.57 7.67 -11.16
N ASP A 88 21.70 6.72 -11.50
CA ASP A 88 21.99 5.30 -11.35
C ASP A 88 21.37 4.46 -12.46
N HIS A 89 21.96 3.29 -12.69
CA HIS A 89 21.53 2.32 -13.67
C HIS A 89 21.83 0.91 -13.16
N ASP A 90 20.80 0.06 -13.09
CA ASP A 90 20.97 -1.31 -12.63
C ASP A 90 20.09 -2.30 -13.39
N THR A 91 20.60 -3.50 -13.58
CA THR A 91 19.87 -4.61 -14.21
C THR A 91 19.41 -5.55 -13.11
N LEU A 92 18.11 -5.78 -13.05
CA LEU A 92 17.49 -6.61 -12.02
C LEU A 92 17.80 -8.08 -12.29
N ARG A 93 18.01 -8.81 -11.19
CA ARG A 93 18.20 -10.25 -11.19
C ARG A 93 16.84 -10.92 -11.12
N GLU A 94 16.69 -12.01 -11.85
CA GLU A 94 15.51 -12.85 -11.71
C GLU A 94 15.57 -13.61 -10.37
N GLY A 95 14.47 -13.56 -9.63
CA GLY A 95 14.22 -14.29 -8.42
C GLY A 95 12.99 -15.19 -8.57
N LYS A 96 12.88 -16.16 -7.69
CA LYS A 96 11.77 -17.11 -7.64
C LYS A 96 11.20 -17.15 -6.24
N ARG A 97 9.87 -17.17 -6.14
CA ARG A 97 9.18 -17.48 -4.89
C ARG A 97 8.31 -18.71 -5.10
N SER A 98 8.39 -19.65 -4.17
CA SER A 98 7.39 -20.71 -4.05
C SER A 98 6.13 -20.09 -3.46
N ASN A 99 5.02 -20.12 -4.19
CA ASN A 99 3.72 -19.73 -3.65
C ASN A 99 2.97 -20.97 -3.12
N ILE A 100 2.19 -20.77 -2.07
CA ILE A 100 1.60 -21.80 -1.19
C ILE A 100 0.08 -22.00 -1.40
N ASN A 101 -0.58 -21.22 -2.27
CA ASN A 101 -2.05 -21.19 -2.32
C ASN A 101 -2.69 -21.55 -3.69
N ARG A 102 -2.49 -20.78 -4.76
CA ARG A 102 -3.29 -20.91 -6.01
C ARG A 102 -2.56 -21.48 -7.22
N TYR A 103 -1.31 -21.04 -7.46
CA TYR A 103 -0.53 -21.46 -8.62
C TYR A 103 0.54 -22.45 -8.16
N PRO A 104 0.43 -23.75 -8.51
CA PRO A 104 1.47 -24.72 -8.20
C PRO A 104 2.72 -24.43 -9.04
N GLY A 105 3.78 -23.91 -8.42
CA GLY A 105 5.05 -23.68 -9.11
C GLY A 105 5.85 -22.47 -8.58
N ASP A 106 6.99 -22.25 -9.23
CA ASP A 106 7.82 -21.07 -9.03
C ASP A 106 7.14 -19.86 -9.67
N GLN A 107 6.92 -18.80 -8.90
CA GLN A 107 6.53 -17.50 -9.42
C GLN A 107 7.75 -16.60 -9.56
N TYR A 108 7.85 -15.91 -10.69
CA TYR A 108 9.01 -15.12 -11.05
C TYR A 108 8.83 -13.65 -10.69
N TYR A 109 9.92 -13.04 -10.24
CA TYR A 109 10.01 -11.60 -10.01
C TYR A 109 11.43 -11.15 -10.32
N TYR A 110 11.61 -9.86 -10.53
CA TYR A 110 12.91 -9.25 -10.84
C TYR A 110 13.28 -8.33 -9.69
N TYR A 111 14.51 -8.38 -9.18
CA TYR A 111 14.90 -7.60 -8.02
C TYR A 111 16.35 -7.13 -8.04
N THR A 112 16.62 -6.09 -7.25
CA THR A 112 17.97 -5.63 -6.94
C THR A 112 18.04 -5.08 -5.53
N ASN A 113 19.22 -5.15 -4.92
CA ASN A 113 19.55 -4.53 -3.64
C ASN A 113 20.57 -3.38 -3.79
N ASN A 114 21.02 -3.13 -5.01
CA ASN A 114 22.14 -2.22 -5.28
C ASN A 114 21.68 -0.87 -5.84
N TYR A 115 20.47 -0.79 -6.40
CA TYR A 115 19.95 0.43 -6.98
C TYR A 115 19.68 1.51 -5.92
N GLN A 116 20.24 2.69 -6.15
CA GLN A 116 20.10 3.85 -5.28
C GLN A 116 19.09 4.84 -5.86
N MET A 117 18.06 5.14 -5.07
CA MET A 117 17.05 6.13 -5.45
C MET A 117 17.35 7.50 -4.84
N TYR A 118 17.27 8.52 -5.69
CA TYR A 118 17.46 9.91 -5.29
C TYR A 118 16.12 10.65 -5.23
N PRO A 119 15.86 11.44 -4.17
CA PRO A 119 14.63 12.23 -4.07
C PRO A 119 14.49 13.20 -5.26
N GLY A 120 13.30 13.25 -5.87
CA GLY A 120 12.98 14.08 -7.02
C GLY A 120 13.53 13.59 -8.36
N ASP A 121 14.23 12.46 -8.40
CA ASP A 121 14.71 11.86 -9.63
C ASP A 121 13.59 11.09 -10.36
N THR A 122 13.69 11.01 -11.69
CA THR A 122 12.79 10.20 -12.50
C THR A 122 13.43 8.87 -12.79
N VAL A 123 12.80 7.79 -12.33
CA VAL A 123 13.23 6.42 -12.57
C VAL A 123 12.38 5.82 -13.67
N THR A 124 13.03 5.23 -14.66
CA THR A 124 12.42 4.47 -15.74
C THR A 124 12.71 3.00 -15.55
N ILE A 125 11.67 2.17 -15.62
CA ILE A 125 11.78 0.72 -15.67
C ILE A 125 11.58 0.29 -17.12
N THR A 126 12.56 -0.40 -17.69
CA THR A 126 12.44 -1.02 -19.02
C THR A 126 12.54 -2.53 -18.87
N ALA A 127 11.61 -3.27 -19.46
CA ALA A 127 11.65 -4.72 -19.53
C ALA A 127 11.64 -5.18 -20.99
N LEU A 128 12.62 -5.98 -21.38
CA LEU A 128 12.65 -6.68 -22.67
C LEU A 128 12.26 -8.14 -22.42
N LEU A 129 11.09 -8.55 -22.91
CA LEU A 129 10.59 -9.91 -22.76
C LEU A 129 11.29 -10.84 -23.75
N PRO A 130 11.30 -12.18 -23.50
CA PRO A 130 11.89 -13.15 -24.41
C PRO A 130 11.33 -13.12 -25.84
N GLY A 131 10.07 -12.69 -26.01
CA GLY A 131 9.43 -12.53 -27.31
C GLY A 131 9.85 -11.27 -28.09
N GLY A 132 10.73 -10.44 -27.55
CA GLY A 132 11.16 -9.17 -28.15
C GLY A 132 10.25 -7.98 -27.83
N GLU A 133 9.10 -8.22 -27.17
CA GLU A 133 8.22 -7.17 -26.66
C GLU A 133 8.95 -6.33 -25.61
N ARG A 134 8.80 -5.00 -25.69
CA ARG A 134 9.42 -4.06 -24.76
C ARG A 134 8.36 -3.33 -23.96
N LEU A 135 8.45 -3.42 -22.64
CA LEU A 135 7.64 -2.64 -21.70
C LEU A 135 8.47 -1.51 -21.11
N GLN A 136 7.84 -0.37 -20.92
CA GLN A 136 8.50 0.77 -20.29
C GLN A 136 7.52 1.61 -19.50
N GLY A 137 7.82 1.84 -18.22
CA GLY A 137 7.10 2.78 -17.35
C GLY A 137 8.08 3.69 -16.61
N SER A 138 7.62 4.86 -16.16
CA SER A 138 8.44 5.81 -15.43
C SER A 138 7.68 6.40 -14.24
N THR A 139 8.42 6.76 -13.20
CA THR A 139 7.92 7.36 -11.97
C THR A 139 8.88 8.42 -11.47
N MET A 140 8.38 9.42 -10.75
CA MET A 140 9.21 10.37 -10.03
C MET A 140 9.32 9.92 -8.57
N ILE A 141 10.53 9.85 -8.02
CA ILE A 141 10.72 9.54 -6.60
C ILE A 141 10.28 10.75 -5.78
N PRO A 142 9.32 10.63 -4.85
CA PRO A 142 8.92 11.74 -4.00
C PRO A 142 10.11 12.40 -3.29
N PRO A 143 10.11 13.74 -3.13
CA PRO A 143 11.15 14.44 -2.39
C PRO A 143 11.11 14.07 -0.90
N ASN A 144 12.20 14.29 -0.16
CA ASN A 144 12.14 14.21 1.30
C ASN A 144 11.28 15.37 1.81
N ARG A 145 10.34 15.10 2.71
CA ARG A 145 9.46 16.12 3.30
C ARG A 145 9.96 16.49 4.70
N PRO A 146 10.15 17.77 5.02
CA PRO A 146 10.21 18.16 6.42
C PRO A 146 8.82 17.99 7.05
N VAL A 147 8.78 17.61 8.33
CA VAL A 147 7.57 17.64 9.14
C VAL A 147 7.71 18.75 10.17
N GLU A 148 6.80 19.72 10.08
CA GLU A 148 6.63 20.77 11.07
C GLU A 148 5.67 20.30 12.15
N ILE A 149 5.97 20.67 13.39
CA ILE A 149 5.19 20.28 14.57
C ILE A 149 4.63 21.52 15.23
N VAL A 150 3.34 21.51 15.52
CA VAL A 150 2.66 22.60 16.21
C VAL A 150 1.83 22.05 17.38
N PRO A 151 2.06 22.55 18.61
CA PRO A 151 3.13 23.44 19.04
C PRO A 151 4.55 22.80 19.05
N PRO A 152 5.62 23.61 18.95
CA PRO A 152 6.99 23.12 19.04
C PRO A 152 7.38 22.79 20.49
N TYR A 153 7.74 21.53 20.75
CA TYR A 153 8.22 21.10 22.07
C TYR A 153 9.72 20.82 22.07
N ALA A 154 10.52 21.85 22.36
CA ALA A 154 11.99 21.75 22.36
C ALA A 154 12.54 20.71 23.36
N ALA A 155 11.87 20.51 24.49
CA ALA A 155 12.27 19.56 25.53
C ALA A 155 11.63 18.16 25.37
N GLY A 156 10.85 17.95 24.31
CA GLY A 156 10.13 16.71 24.05
C GLY A 156 8.62 16.79 24.28
N VAL A 157 7.92 15.82 23.72
CA VAL A 157 6.46 15.72 23.66
C VAL A 157 5.87 15.63 25.06
N THR A 158 4.81 16.41 25.30
CA THR A 158 4.04 16.40 26.53
C THR A 158 2.62 16.90 26.26
N THR A 159 1.64 16.34 26.97
CA THR A 159 0.26 16.85 27.03
C THR A 159 0.02 17.75 28.25
N LEU A 160 1.02 17.86 29.14
CA LEU A 160 1.03 18.69 30.34
C LEU A 160 1.34 20.15 30.00
N VAL A 161 0.52 20.72 29.13
CA VAL A 161 0.67 22.10 28.63
C VAL A 161 -0.59 22.92 28.92
N ASN A 162 -0.48 24.24 28.81
CA ASN A 162 -1.66 25.09 28.88
C ASN A 162 -2.51 24.89 27.62
N ARG A 163 -3.51 24.02 27.71
CA ARG A 163 -4.39 23.66 26.59
C ARG A 163 -5.23 24.85 26.09
N PHE A 164 -5.44 25.89 26.90
CA PHE A 164 -6.09 27.13 26.44
C PHE A 164 -5.22 27.93 25.46
N ILE A 165 -3.89 27.85 25.61
CA ILE A 165 -2.94 28.56 24.73
C ILE A 165 -2.57 27.70 23.52
N TYR A 166 -2.36 26.40 23.75
CA TYR A 166 -1.77 25.50 22.75
C TYR A 166 -2.76 24.54 22.09
N GLY A 167 -4.02 24.54 22.53
CA GLY A 167 -5.05 23.60 22.08
C GLY A 167 -4.95 22.23 22.76
N ASP A 168 -5.76 21.30 22.27
CA ASP A 168 -5.92 19.94 22.80
C ASP A 168 -5.31 18.87 21.90
N SER A 169 -4.49 19.26 20.92
CA SER A 169 -3.96 18.33 19.94
C SER A 169 -2.59 18.74 19.43
N TRP A 170 -1.93 17.77 18.80
CA TRP A 170 -0.65 17.91 18.18
C TRP A 170 -0.79 17.81 16.67
N LEU A 171 -0.50 18.92 15.98
CA LEU A 171 -0.57 19.00 14.53
C LEU A 171 0.80 18.73 13.93
N LEU A 172 0.84 17.74 13.04
CA LEU A 172 1.98 17.46 12.17
C LEU A 172 1.63 17.94 10.77
N ASN A 173 2.47 18.79 10.19
CA ASN A 173 2.29 19.37 8.87
C ASN A 173 3.49 19.03 7.98
N TRP A 174 3.24 18.45 6.81
CA TRP A 174 4.26 18.14 5.79
C TRP A 174 3.96 18.78 4.44
N SER A 175 3.22 19.90 4.47
CA SER A 175 2.93 20.68 3.27
C SER A 175 4.21 21.04 2.52
N GLY A 176 4.14 20.98 1.20
CA GLY A 176 5.24 21.38 0.35
C GLY A 176 4.79 21.56 -1.09
N ARG A 177 5.71 22.06 -1.93
CA ARG A 177 5.43 22.28 -3.36
C ARG A 177 5.12 20.94 -4.05
N ASN A 178 4.28 21.01 -5.08
CA ASN A 178 3.92 19.89 -5.98
C ASN A 178 3.47 18.63 -5.21
N THR A 179 2.51 18.79 -4.31
CA THR A 179 1.84 17.70 -3.58
C THR A 179 0.47 17.35 -4.15
N GLU A 180 0.03 18.09 -5.18
CA GLU A 180 -1.24 17.84 -5.85
C GLU A 180 -1.28 16.39 -6.32
N GLU A 181 -2.32 15.67 -5.89
CA GLU A 181 -2.57 14.26 -6.22
C GLU A 181 -1.63 13.22 -5.59
N HIS A 182 -0.73 13.58 -4.67
CA HIS A 182 0.02 12.60 -3.89
C HIS A 182 -0.82 12.07 -2.71
N LEU A 183 -0.79 10.76 -2.50
CA LEU A 183 -1.37 10.12 -1.33
C LEU A 183 -0.35 9.98 -0.21
N PHE A 184 -0.83 10.16 1.01
CA PHE A 184 -0.06 10.06 2.24
C PHE A 184 -0.67 9.00 3.15
N ALA A 185 0.16 8.13 3.72
CA ALA A 185 -0.21 7.23 4.79
C ALA A 185 0.55 7.61 6.08
N PRO A 186 0.03 8.57 6.86
CA PRO A 186 0.60 8.92 8.16
C PRO A 186 0.30 7.86 9.21
N SER A 187 1.21 7.68 10.16
CA SER A 187 1.00 6.83 11.33
C SER A 187 1.89 7.29 12.48
N MET A 188 1.43 7.13 13.71
CA MET A 188 2.24 7.37 14.90
C MET A 188 2.24 6.15 15.81
N ARG A 189 3.38 5.87 16.42
CA ARG A 189 3.54 4.84 17.46
C ARG A 189 4.32 5.37 18.66
N LEU A 190 3.94 4.93 19.84
CA LEU A 190 4.74 5.03 21.06
C LEU A 190 5.78 3.92 21.04
N VAL A 191 7.05 4.27 21.19
CA VAL A 191 8.15 3.30 21.35
C VAL A 191 8.59 3.29 22.80
N TYR A 192 8.62 2.10 23.39
CA TYR A 192 8.95 1.89 24.80
C TYR A 192 9.69 0.56 25.00
N SER A 193 10.25 0.36 26.18
CA SER A 193 10.73 -0.93 26.63
C SER A 193 10.00 -1.39 27.89
N LYS A 194 9.84 -2.70 28.03
CA LYS A 194 9.21 -3.36 29.18
C LYS A 194 10.16 -4.40 29.75
N ILE A 195 10.32 -4.40 31.08
CA ILE A 195 11.02 -5.46 31.79
C ILE A 195 10.09 -6.67 31.97
N VAL A 196 10.47 -7.81 31.40
CA VAL A 196 9.81 -9.11 31.55
C VAL A 196 10.81 -10.09 32.15
N GLY A 197 10.64 -10.43 33.43
CA GLY A 197 11.70 -11.09 34.21
C GLY A 197 12.88 -10.14 34.37
N ASP A 198 14.06 -10.57 33.92
CA ASP A 198 15.31 -9.78 33.95
C ASP A 198 15.70 -9.19 32.58
N ILE A 199 14.83 -9.35 31.57
CA ILE A 199 15.10 -8.90 30.20
C ILE A 199 14.27 -7.66 29.88
N GLU A 200 14.94 -6.63 29.36
CA GLU A 200 14.29 -5.44 28.82
C GLU A 200 13.98 -5.66 27.32
N MET A 201 12.70 -5.73 26.99
CA MET A 201 12.23 -5.96 25.61
C MET A 201 11.67 -4.67 25.02
N ALA A 202 12.04 -4.36 23.77
CA ALA A 202 11.46 -3.27 23.01
C ALA A 202 10.03 -3.61 22.57
N ALA A 203 9.14 -2.63 22.62
CA ALA A 203 7.75 -2.75 22.23
C ALA A 203 7.24 -1.44 21.62
N THR A 204 6.16 -1.55 20.86
CA THR A 204 5.52 -0.41 20.22
C THR A 204 4.01 -0.48 20.38
N GLU A 205 3.36 0.68 20.57
CA GLU A 205 1.91 0.79 20.62
C GLU A 205 1.44 1.86 19.61
N PRO A 206 0.48 1.56 18.72
CA PRO A 206 -0.04 2.54 17.77
C PRO A 206 -0.83 3.65 18.48
N VAL A 207 -0.64 4.89 18.06
CA VAL A 207 -1.36 6.05 18.60
C VAL A 207 -2.49 6.44 17.63
N PRO A 208 -3.76 6.44 18.06
CA PRO A 208 -4.86 6.92 17.23
C PRO A 208 -4.82 8.44 17.10
N LEU A 209 -5.43 8.98 16.04
CA LEU A 209 -5.66 10.43 15.89
C LEU A 209 -6.53 10.94 17.05
N LYS A 210 -7.61 10.21 17.34
CA LYS A 210 -8.59 10.55 18.38
C LYS A 210 -9.40 9.34 18.80
N TYR A 211 -10.21 9.49 19.85
CA TYR A 211 -11.28 8.57 20.18
C TYR A 211 -12.62 9.20 19.83
N ILE A 212 -13.54 8.42 19.26
CA ILE A 212 -14.92 8.85 19.01
C ILE A 212 -15.87 8.05 19.90
N GLN A 213 -16.90 8.71 20.43
CA GLN A 213 -17.94 8.07 21.20
C GLN A 213 -18.88 7.32 20.25
N THR A 214 -19.01 6.00 20.44
CA THR A 214 -19.99 5.16 19.74
C THR A 214 -20.92 4.50 20.75
N ALA A 215 -21.98 3.83 20.27
CA ALA A 215 -22.87 3.04 21.12
C ALA A 215 -22.15 1.93 21.91
N GLN A 216 -20.96 1.53 21.47
CA GLN A 216 -20.12 0.49 22.08
C GLN A 216 -19.00 1.07 22.97
N GLY A 217 -18.96 2.39 23.14
CA GLY A 217 -17.95 3.11 23.92
C GLY A 217 -16.97 3.92 23.05
N ASN A 218 -15.80 4.23 23.61
CA ASN A 218 -14.77 5.00 22.92
C ASN A 218 -14.03 4.13 21.88
N THR A 219 -14.18 4.47 20.61
CA THR A 219 -13.53 3.75 19.51
C THR A 219 -12.33 4.57 18.98
N PRO A 220 -11.14 3.97 18.88
CA PRO A 220 -9.97 4.67 18.34
C PRO A 220 -10.11 4.90 16.83
N VAL A 221 -9.78 6.11 16.38
CA VAL A 221 -9.70 6.47 14.96
C VAL A 221 -8.23 6.57 14.58
N PHE A 222 -7.75 5.63 13.78
CA PHE A 222 -6.39 5.66 13.24
C PHE A 222 -6.33 6.46 11.93
N PRO A 223 -5.18 7.07 11.61
CA PRO A 223 -5.02 7.73 10.33
C PRO A 223 -5.20 6.74 9.19
N ARG A 224 -5.79 7.23 8.09
CA ARG A 224 -5.97 6.49 6.84
C ARG A 224 -5.12 7.13 5.75
N VAL A 225 -5.04 6.45 4.60
CA VAL A 225 -4.49 7.05 3.39
C VAL A 225 -5.31 8.29 3.06
N THR A 226 -4.65 9.43 2.84
CA THR A 226 -5.29 10.73 2.62
C THR A 226 -4.50 11.58 1.61
N TYR A 227 -5.16 12.57 1.01
CA TYR A 227 -4.52 13.66 0.27
C TYR A 227 -4.11 14.82 1.20
N ASP A 228 -4.56 14.80 2.45
CA ASP A 228 -4.24 15.86 3.40
C ASP A 228 -2.74 15.89 3.70
N THR A 229 -2.21 17.09 3.83
CA THR A 229 -0.80 17.33 4.18
C THR A 229 -0.60 17.51 5.69
N THR A 230 -1.60 17.12 6.48
CA THR A 230 -1.58 17.26 7.93
C THR A 230 -2.18 16.04 8.62
N ALA A 231 -1.73 15.78 9.85
CA ALA A 231 -2.38 14.86 10.78
C ALA A 231 -2.41 15.48 12.17
N THR A 232 -3.57 15.37 12.82
CA THR A 232 -3.81 15.91 14.16
C THR A 232 -4.04 14.78 15.14
N PHE A 233 -3.21 14.72 16.18
CA PHE A 233 -3.30 13.73 17.24
C PHE A 233 -3.74 14.40 18.54
N ASP A 234 -4.93 14.04 19.01
CA ASP A 234 -5.49 14.59 20.24
C ASP A 234 -4.64 14.19 21.44
N PHE A 235 -4.43 15.11 22.37
CA PHE A 235 -3.68 14.86 23.60
C PHE A 235 -4.30 13.72 24.41
N ASP A 236 -5.63 13.62 24.45
CA ASP A 236 -6.32 12.54 25.13
C ASP A 236 -6.04 11.17 24.49
N ALA A 237 -5.84 11.12 23.17
CA ALA A 237 -5.44 9.89 22.49
C ALA A 237 -4.01 9.47 22.84
N MET A 238 -3.12 10.45 22.97
CA MET A 238 -1.74 10.22 23.41
C MET A 238 -1.68 9.78 24.87
N ASP A 239 -2.45 10.43 25.76
CA ASP A 239 -2.58 10.10 27.18
C ASP A 239 -3.15 8.67 27.36
N ALA A 240 -4.20 8.33 26.60
CA ALA A 240 -4.77 6.99 26.60
C ALA A 240 -3.77 5.93 26.13
N THR A 241 -2.99 6.22 25.10
CA THR A 241 -1.95 5.30 24.60
C THR A 241 -0.84 5.11 25.64
N MET A 242 -0.43 6.19 26.31
CA MET A 242 0.52 6.14 27.43
C MET A 242 -0.04 5.32 28.59
N ALA A 243 -1.32 5.44 28.96
CA ALA A 243 -1.92 4.62 30.01
C ALA A 243 -1.98 3.13 29.61
N LYS A 244 -2.35 2.85 28.36
CA LYS A 244 -2.60 1.50 27.83
C LYS A 244 -1.41 0.55 27.98
N ILE A 245 -0.17 1.02 27.81
CA ILE A 245 1.00 0.12 27.84
C ILE A 245 1.16 -0.60 29.18
N SER A 246 0.67 -0.03 30.28
CA SER A 246 0.70 -0.64 31.63
C SER A 246 -0.67 -1.09 32.13
N GLU A 247 -1.67 -1.19 31.25
CA GLU A 247 -3.00 -1.65 31.61
C GLU A 247 -2.93 -3.07 32.21
N GLY A 248 -3.55 -3.25 33.38
CA GLY A 248 -3.49 -4.51 34.13
C GLY A 248 -2.16 -4.77 34.87
N ASP A 249 -1.18 -3.86 34.83
CA ASP A 249 0.12 -4.00 35.48
C ASP A 249 0.29 -3.01 36.63
N SER A 250 0.45 -3.52 37.86
CA SER A 250 0.67 -2.67 39.04
C SER A 250 2.07 -2.05 39.11
N SER A 251 3.07 -2.64 38.43
CA SER A 251 4.46 -2.20 38.49
C SER A 251 4.85 -1.38 37.26
N LYS A 252 4.39 -0.12 37.25
CA LYS A 252 4.63 0.82 36.14
C LYS A 252 6.12 1.16 35.92
N GLN A 253 6.96 1.02 36.95
CA GLN A 253 8.41 1.23 36.84
C GLN A 253 9.11 0.22 35.90
N ARG A 254 8.46 -0.90 35.56
CA ARG A 254 8.96 -1.83 34.55
C ARG A 254 8.96 -1.27 33.13
N TYR A 255 8.23 -0.18 32.91
CA TYR A 255 8.09 0.46 31.61
C TYR A 255 9.03 1.66 31.53
N LYS A 256 9.77 1.73 30.43
CA LYS A 256 10.58 2.89 30.06
C LYS A 256 10.10 3.41 28.72
N VAL A 257 9.52 4.60 28.71
CA VAL A 257 9.08 5.24 27.46
C VAL A 257 10.26 5.94 26.79
N LEU A 258 10.38 5.78 25.48
CA LEU A 258 11.54 6.28 24.73
C LEU A 258 11.16 7.53 23.93
N TYR A 259 10.25 7.39 22.98
CA TYR A 259 9.82 8.47 22.10
C TYR A 259 8.50 8.11 21.40
N PHE A 260 7.83 9.13 20.87
CA PHE A 260 6.86 8.92 19.80
C PHE A 260 7.59 8.87 18.47
N GLN A 261 7.21 7.96 17.59
CA GLN A 261 7.70 7.92 16.22
C GLN A 261 6.55 8.18 15.26
N PHE A 262 6.69 9.21 14.45
CA PHE A 262 5.80 9.49 13.34
C PHE A 262 6.40 8.95 12.05
N ARG A 263 5.62 8.14 11.33
CA ARG A 263 5.99 7.57 10.04
C ARG A 263 5.02 8.09 8.99
N LEU A 264 5.56 8.66 7.92
CA LEU A 264 4.82 9.19 6.77
C LEU A 264 5.28 8.45 5.52
N VAL A 265 4.38 7.70 4.89
CA VAL A 265 4.61 7.16 3.55
C VAL A 265 3.97 8.11 2.54
N GLU A 266 4.77 8.67 1.63
CA GLU A 266 4.30 9.45 0.48
C GLU A 266 4.36 8.57 -0.76
N TYR A 267 3.23 8.44 -1.45
CA TYR A 267 3.13 7.78 -2.74
C TYR A 267 3.28 8.83 -3.85
N ASP A 268 4.01 8.48 -4.90
CA ASP A 268 4.11 9.33 -6.08
C ASP A 268 2.77 9.45 -6.82
N LEU A 269 2.73 10.30 -7.84
CA LEU A 269 1.57 10.50 -8.70
C LEU A 269 1.00 9.19 -9.26
N HIS A 270 1.85 8.31 -9.80
CA HIS A 270 1.40 7.09 -10.47
C HIS A 270 0.84 6.06 -9.47
N ALA A 271 1.53 5.84 -8.34
CA ALA A 271 1.03 5.00 -7.26
C ALA A 271 -0.28 5.55 -6.67
N SER A 272 -0.39 6.87 -6.52
CA SER A 272 -1.57 7.53 -5.99
C SER A 272 -2.78 7.39 -6.92
N ARG A 273 -2.60 7.61 -8.22
CA ARG A 273 -3.65 7.44 -9.22
C ARG A 273 -4.09 5.99 -9.35
N TYR A 274 -3.15 5.04 -9.29
CA TYR A 274 -3.48 3.60 -9.28
C TYR A 274 -4.29 3.21 -8.04
N TYR A 275 -3.89 3.69 -6.86
CA TYR A 275 -4.64 3.44 -5.63
C TYR A 275 -6.06 3.98 -5.74
N SER A 276 -6.24 5.21 -6.21
CA SER A 276 -7.56 5.82 -6.39
C SER A 276 -8.36 5.19 -7.51
N SER A 277 -7.72 4.63 -8.55
CA SER A 277 -8.42 3.88 -9.61
C SER A 277 -8.98 2.55 -9.11
N ILE A 278 -8.43 1.96 -8.05
CA ILE A 278 -8.95 0.71 -7.47
C ILE A 278 -9.91 0.98 -6.30
N ASN A 279 -9.54 1.86 -5.37
CA ASN A 279 -10.27 2.05 -4.11
C ASN A 279 -11.38 3.11 -4.18
N GLY A 280 -11.62 3.72 -5.34
CA GLY A 280 -12.55 4.84 -5.47
C GLY A 280 -11.89 6.20 -5.26
N ALA A 281 -12.61 7.28 -5.60
CA ALA A 281 -12.36 8.54 -4.92
C ALA A 281 -12.61 8.30 -3.43
N LEU A 282 -11.81 8.89 -2.54
CA LEU A 282 -11.97 8.77 -1.07
C LEU A 282 -13.25 9.47 -0.54
N ASP A 283 -14.26 9.62 -1.40
CA ASP A 283 -15.54 10.24 -1.13
C ASP A 283 -16.64 9.17 -1.02
N GLU A 284 -17.47 9.29 0.01
CA GLU A 284 -18.52 8.34 0.37
C GLU A 284 -19.74 8.40 -0.57
N PHE A 285 -19.81 9.40 -1.47
CA PHE A 285 -20.99 9.65 -2.31
C PHE A 285 -20.88 9.15 -3.77
N SER A 286 -19.80 8.47 -4.13
CA SER A 286 -19.56 8.03 -5.52
C SER A 286 -19.78 6.52 -5.71
N ILE A 287 -20.73 6.14 -6.57
CA ILE A 287 -20.92 4.75 -7.02
C ILE A 287 -20.22 4.58 -8.37
N ARG A 288 -19.36 3.57 -8.50
CA ARG A 288 -18.70 3.22 -9.77
C ARG A 288 -19.50 2.21 -10.56
N ILE A 289 -19.70 2.51 -11.84
CA ILE A 289 -20.33 1.62 -12.82
C ILE A 289 -19.29 0.86 -13.67
N ASP A 290 -18.06 1.36 -13.76
CA ASP A 290 -16.97 0.77 -14.55
C ASP A 290 -15.66 0.66 -13.74
N GLU A 291 -14.85 -0.37 -14.03
CA GLU A 291 -13.50 -0.53 -13.48
C GLU A 291 -12.51 0.34 -14.25
N THR A 292 -12.04 1.43 -13.63
CA THR A 292 -11.04 2.31 -14.23
C THR A 292 -9.67 1.63 -14.22
N THR A 293 -9.16 1.27 -15.40
CA THR A 293 -7.80 0.73 -15.54
C THR A 293 -6.80 1.87 -15.67
N TYR A 294 -5.96 2.08 -14.64
CA TYR A 294 -4.85 3.01 -14.73
C TYR A 294 -3.59 2.30 -15.26
N SER A 295 -2.92 2.90 -16.25
CA SER A 295 -1.62 2.45 -16.72
C SER A 295 -0.72 3.62 -17.08
N ASN A 296 0.54 3.56 -16.66
CA ASN A 296 1.63 4.43 -17.13
C ASN A 296 2.75 3.63 -17.84
N VAL A 297 2.44 2.40 -18.25
CA VAL A 297 3.35 1.51 -18.97
C VAL A 297 3.02 1.54 -20.46
N SER A 298 4.04 1.73 -21.29
CA SER A 298 3.99 1.59 -22.74
C SER A 298 4.45 0.19 -23.17
N GLY A 299 3.91 -0.31 -24.29
CA GLY A 299 4.15 -1.67 -24.79
C GLY A 299 3.32 -2.77 -24.11
N GLY A 300 2.48 -2.41 -23.14
CA GLY A 300 1.61 -3.31 -22.39
C GLY A 300 0.71 -2.51 -21.45
N ILE A 301 0.32 -3.10 -20.33
CA ILE A 301 -0.44 -2.42 -19.25
C ILE A 301 0.29 -2.55 -17.91
N GLY A 302 -0.14 -1.80 -16.90
CA GLY A 302 0.36 -1.93 -15.53
C GLY A 302 0.81 -0.61 -14.93
N VAL A 303 1.45 -0.67 -13.76
CA VAL A 303 1.84 0.52 -13.01
C VAL A 303 3.31 0.47 -12.61
N VAL A 304 3.99 1.59 -12.88
CA VAL A 304 5.30 1.92 -12.30
C VAL A 304 5.11 3.12 -11.40
N GLY A 305 5.30 2.94 -10.10
CA GLY A 305 5.16 3.99 -9.10
C GLY A 305 6.28 3.94 -8.06
N ALA A 306 6.28 4.92 -7.17
CA ALA A 306 7.26 5.03 -6.11
C ALA A 306 6.60 5.42 -4.77
N ALA A 307 7.20 4.95 -3.68
CA ALA A 307 6.81 5.29 -2.31
C ALA A 307 8.04 5.65 -1.49
N VAL A 308 7.95 6.74 -0.73
CA VAL A 308 9.01 7.19 0.19
C VAL A 308 8.47 7.16 1.61
N THR A 309 9.13 6.39 2.47
CA THR A 309 8.87 6.39 3.91
C THR A 309 9.81 7.36 4.61
N ASN A 310 9.24 8.38 5.26
CA ASN A 310 9.92 9.28 6.17
C ASN A 310 9.58 8.88 7.62
N GLU A 311 10.59 8.78 8.49
CA GLU A 311 10.39 8.53 9.92
C GLU A 311 10.99 9.66 10.76
N PHE A 312 10.20 10.17 11.70
CA PHE A 312 10.55 11.24 12.62
C PHE A 312 10.39 10.73 14.04
N THR A 313 11.37 11.03 14.90
CA THR A 313 11.34 10.63 16.31
C THR A 313 11.19 11.87 17.16
N PHE A 314 10.29 11.81 18.13
CA PHE A 314 9.99 12.89 19.05
C PHE A 314 10.22 12.41 20.48
N PRO A 315 11.27 12.89 21.16
CA PRO A 315 11.58 12.47 22.52
C PRO A 315 10.41 12.83 23.45
N ILE A 316 10.13 11.97 24.42
CA ILE A 316 9.07 12.24 25.41
C ILE A 316 9.66 13.04 26.57
N HIS A 317 8.95 14.09 27.02
CA HIS A 317 9.38 14.88 28.17
C HIS A 317 9.38 14.04 29.46
N ALA A 318 10.44 14.14 30.26
CA ALA A 318 10.60 13.30 31.46
C ALA A 318 9.44 13.44 32.47
N LEU A 319 8.92 14.66 32.67
CA LEU A 319 7.76 14.88 33.55
C LEU A 319 6.49 14.19 33.04
N TYR A 320 6.31 14.12 31.72
CA TYR A 320 5.17 13.46 31.12
C TYR A 320 5.24 11.95 31.34
N ALA A 321 6.41 11.33 31.13
CA ALA A 321 6.64 9.92 31.47
C ALA A 321 6.38 9.63 32.97
N ARG A 322 6.90 10.48 33.85
CA ARG A 322 6.76 10.34 35.31
C ARG A 322 5.32 10.54 35.79
N HIS A 323 4.52 11.36 35.11
CA HIS A 323 3.10 11.54 35.40
C HIS A 323 2.33 10.20 35.32
N PHE A 324 2.72 9.31 34.39
CA PHE A 324 2.16 7.95 34.30
C PHE A 324 2.86 6.94 35.21
N GLY A 325 3.94 7.32 35.91
CA GLY A 325 4.73 6.42 36.75
C GLY A 325 5.75 5.57 36.00
N TYR A 326 6.16 5.99 34.79
CA TYR A 326 7.15 5.27 33.97
C TYR A 326 8.57 5.81 34.15
N ARG A 327 9.55 4.98 33.77
CA ARG A 327 10.93 5.43 33.62
C ARG A 327 11.06 6.30 32.37
N SER A 328 11.86 7.36 32.49
CA SER A 328 12.21 8.28 31.40
C SER A 328 13.49 7.82 30.71
N ASN A 329 13.65 8.15 29.42
CA ASN A 329 14.91 7.97 28.71
C ASN A 329 15.95 9.08 29.02
N GLN A 330 15.49 10.22 29.54
CA GLN A 330 16.30 11.35 30.01
C GLN A 330 16.46 11.36 31.52
#